data_AF-A0A7U8AR09-F1
#
_entry.id   AF-A0A7U8AR09-F1
#
_cell.length_a   1.000
_cell.length_b   1.000
_cell.length_c   1.000
_cell.angle_alpha   90.00
_cell.angle_beta   90.00
_cell.angle_gamma   90.00
#
_symmetry.space_group_name_H-M   'P 1'
#
loop_
_entity.id
_entity.type
_entity.pdbx_description
1 polymer ?
#
loop_
_entity_poly.entity_id
_entity_poly.type
_entity_poly.pdbx_seq_one_letter_code
_entity_poly.pdbx_strand_id
1 'polypeptide(L)'
;MINFILDLKFYEAVFSFVLLGISFALIILFYRTRSKILISLLDIGIIIKMISILFISYFIAIFSTTIIFFIFANKPSEEFINFLKEKNIINQEYLSAYLNNDSSLIDTLGFGYCEIKNYNGKVCNEYLKYVIAKLQKEHQENLKKEQEKLQEKQKEQIKLKEKNENIENLINDYSKN
;
A
#
# COMPACT_ATOMS: atom_id res chain seq x y z
N MET A 1 -5.49 10.52 -11.65
CA MET A 1 -6.63 10.30 -10.73
C MET A 1 -7.65 9.28 -11.27
N ILE A 2 -7.49 8.78 -12.50
CA ILE A 2 -8.34 7.74 -13.09
C ILE A 2 -7.75 6.32 -12.93
N ASN A 3 -6.45 6.10 -12.65
CA ASN A 3 -5.87 4.74 -12.57
C ASN A 3 -5.47 4.26 -11.17
N PHE A 4 -5.96 4.92 -10.12
CA PHE A 4 -6.08 4.23 -8.83
C PHE A 4 -6.95 2.97 -9.02
N ILE A 5 -7.92 2.99 -9.96
CA ILE A 5 -8.86 1.95 -10.51
C ILE A 5 -8.57 0.44 -10.38
N LEU A 6 -7.37 -0.02 -10.02
CA LEU A 6 -7.17 -1.35 -9.41
C LEU A 6 -7.43 -1.36 -7.90
N ASP A 7 -7.71 -0.18 -7.36
CA ASP A 7 -8.05 0.17 -6.01
C ASP A 7 -9.23 -0.66 -5.54
N LEU A 8 -9.17 -1.00 -4.26
CA LEU A 8 -10.04 -1.84 -3.44
C LEU A 8 -11.41 -2.22 -4.03
N LYS A 9 -12.10 -1.29 -4.69
CA LYS A 9 -13.34 -1.49 -5.46
C LYS A 9 -13.26 -2.51 -6.60
N PHE A 10 -12.15 -2.66 -7.31
CA PHE A 10 -12.01 -3.72 -8.32
C PHE A 10 -11.95 -5.09 -7.65
N TYR A 11 -11.17 -5.19 -6.57
CA TYR A 11 -11.10 -6.40 -5.75
C TYR A 11 -12.44 -6.70 -5.08
N GLU A 12 -13.12 -5.69 -4.55
CA GLU A 12 -14.45 -5.76 -3.94
C GLU A 12 -15.52 -6.14 -4.96
N ALA A 13 -15.40 -5.67 -6.22
CA ALA A 13 -16.28 -6.08 -7.32
C ALA A 13 -16.05 -7.54 -7.70
N VAL A 14 -14.80 -7.97 -7.90
CA VAL A 14 -14.46 -9.38 -8.19
C VAL A 14 -14.94 -10.28 -7.06
N PHE A 15 -14.69 -9.89 -5.81
CA PHE A 15 -15.16 -10.60 -4.62
C PHE A 15 -16.69 -10.63 -4.52
N SER A 16 -17.38 -9.54 -4.89
CA SER A 16 -18.84 -9.46 -4.93
C SER A 16 -19.44 -10.39 -6.00
N PHE A 17 -18.82 -10.48 -7.18
CA PHE A 17 -19.23 -11.43 -8.22
C PHE A 17 -19.05 -12.89 -7.76
N VAL A 18 -17.99 -13.17 -7.00
CA VAL A 18 -17.77 -14.50 -6.41
C VAL A 18 -18.83 -14.81 -5.35
N LEU A 19 -19.13 -13.88 -4.43
CA LEU A 19 -20.20 -14.04 -3.44
C LEU A 19 -21.57 -14.21 -4.09
N LEU A 20 -21.84 -13.49 -5.19
CA LEU A 20 -23.05 -13.69 -6.00
C LEU A 20 -23.09 -15.09 -6.61
N GLY A 21 -21.99 -15.60 -7.14
CA GLY A 21 -21.91 -16.97 -7.66
C GLY A 21 -22.15 -18.04 -6.59
N ILE A 22 -21.54 -17.88 -5.41
CA ILE A 22 -21.72 -18.79 -4.28
C ILE A 22 -23.16 -18.74 -3.76
N SER A 23 -23.73 -17.54 -3.60
CA SER A 23 -25.12 -17.39 -3.14
C SER A 23 -26.11 -17.95 -4.15
N PHE A 24 -25.89 -17.78 -5.46
CA PHE A 24 -26.71 -18.45 -6.48
C PHE A 24 -26.61 -19.98 -6.41
N ALA A 25 -25.41 -20.52 -6.22
CA ALA A 25 -25.21 -21.96 -6.04
C ALA A 25 -25.92 -22.49 -4.79
N LEU A 26 -25.85 -21.76 -3.67
CA LEU A 26 -26.55 -22.09 -2.43
C LEU A 26 -28.08 -21.99 -2.58
N ILE A 27 -28.59 -21.01 -3.32
CA ILE A 27 -30.03 -20.89 -3.63
C ILE A 27 -30.51 -22.08 -4.45
N ILE A 28 -29.75 -22.49 -5.49
CA ILE A 28 -30.05 -23.68 -6.29
C ILE A 28 -30.07 -24.93 -5.39
N LEU A 29 -29.09 -25.09 -4.50
CA LEU A 29 -29.05 -26.20 -3.55
C LEU A 29 -30.23 -26.16 -2.56
N PHE A 30 -30.60 -24.99 -2.05
CA PHE A 30 -31.69 -24.81 -1.09
C PHE A 30 -33.07 -25.09 -1.70
N TYR A 31 -33.36 -24.54 -2.89
CA TYR A 31 -34.59 -24.81 -3.63
C TYR A 31 -34.75 -26.30 -3.94
N ARG A 32 -33.64 -26.96 -4.25
CA ARG A 32 -33.60 -28.40 -4.55
C ARG A 32 -33.75 -29.28 -3.31
N THR A 33 -33.26 -28.83 -2.14
CA THR A 33 -33.41 -29.57 -0.86
C THR A 33 -34.85 -29.60 -0.37
N ARG A 34 -35.64 -28.58 -0.72
CA ARG A 34 -37.11 -28.58 -0.56
C ARG A 34 -37.83 -29.53 -1.54
N SER A 35 -37.25 -29.82 -2.71
CA SER A 35 -37.76 -30.77 -3.72
C SER A 35 -37.28 -32.20 -3.45
N LYS A 36 -37.58 -32.72 -2.27
CA LYS A 36 -36.90 -33.87 -1.66
C LYS A 36 -37.40 -35.27 -2.06
N ILE A 37 -37.76 -35.54 -3.33
CA ILE A 37 -38.43 -36.83 -3.66
C ILE A 37 -37.88 -37.64 -4.84
N LEU A 38 -37.11 -37.12 -5.81
CA LEU A 38 -36.75 -37.97 -6.97
C LEU A 38 -35.45 -37.57 -7.69
N ILE A 39 -34.30 -37.63 -7.02
CA ILE A 39 -33.01 -37.27 -7.63
C ILE A 39 -32.16 -38.53 -7.71
N SER A 40 -32.14 -39.14 -8.89
CA SER A 40 -31.30 -40.30 -9.20
C SER A 40 -29.81 -39.95 -9.07
N LEU A 41 -28.94 -40.95 -8.86
CA LEU A 41 -27.48 -40.80 -8.79
C LEU A 41 -26.87 -40.00 -9.97
N LEU A 42 -27.56 -39.94 -11.11
CA LEU A 42 -27.17 -39.19 -12.30
C LEU A 42 -27.08 -37.67 -12.07
N ASP A 43 -27.92 -37.13 -11.20
CA ASP A 43 -28.00 -35.69 -10.91
C ASP A 43 -26.91 -35.22 -9.94
N ILE A 44 -26.43 -36.09 -9.06
CA ILE A 44 -25.31 -35.79 -8.15
C ILE A 44 -24.03 -35.55 -8.95
N GLY A 45 -23.80 -36.33 -10.01
CA GLY A 45 -22.68 -36.14 -10.93
C GLY A 45 -22.70 -34.79 -11.65
N ILE A 46 -23.88 -34.29 -12.02
CA ILE A 46 -24.04 -32.96 -12.63
C ILE A 46 -23.71 -31.86 -11.62
N ILE A 47 -24.16 -32.01 -10.37
CA ILE A 47 -23.87 -31.04 -9.29
C ILE A 47 -22.36 -30.97 -9.01
N ILE A 48 -21.70 -32.12 -8.87
CA ILE A 48 -20.25 -32.17 -8.66
C ILE A 48 -19.50 -31.51 -9.83
N LYS A 49 -19.95 -31.72 -11.07
CA LYS A 49 -19.39 -31.05 -12.25
C LYS A 49 -19.59 -29.53 -12.22
N MET A 50 -20.78 -29.04 -11.86
CA MET A 50 -21.03 -27.60 -11.75
C MET A 50 -20.17 -26.95 -10.66
N ILE A 51 -20.07 -27.57 -9.49
CA ILE A 51 -19.22 -27.08 -8.39
C ILE A 51 -17.75 -27.09 -8.81
N SER A 52 -17.30 -28.13 -9.51
CA SER A 52 -15.94 -28.23 -10.02
C SER A 52 -15.62 -27.13 -11.04
N ILE A 53 -16.54 -26.84 -11.97
CA ILE A 53 -16.39 -25.74 -12.94
C ILE A 53 -16.31 -24.39 -12.24
N LEU A 54 -17.17 -24.13 -11.25
CA LEU A 54 -17.13 -22.90 -10.46
C LEU A 54 -15.80 -22.76 -9.73
N PHE A 55 -15.31 -23.82 -9.10
CA PHE A 55 -14.04 -23.82 -8.39
C PHE A 55 -12.83 -23.59 -9.32
N ILE A 56 -12.82 -24.23 -10.50
CA ILE A 56 -11.77 -24.03 -11.51
C ILE A 56 -11.80 -22.59 -12.03
N SER A 57 -12.99 -22.06 -12.34
CA SER A 57 -13.14 -20.68 -12.82
C SER A 57 -12.66 -19.65 -11.79
N TYR A 58 -12.92 -19.90 -10.51
CA TYR A 58 -12.42 -19.09 -9.40
C TYR A 58 -10.89 -19.12 -9.32
N PHE A 59 -10.29 -20.31 -9.42
CA PHE A 59 -8.83 -20.45 -9.38
C PHE A 59 -8.16 -19.71 -10.54
N ILE A 60 -8.72 -19.80 -11.75
CA ILE A 60 -8.22 -19.07 -12.93
C ILE A 60 -8.36 -17.55 -12.73
N ALA A 61 -9.49 -17.09 -12.18
CA ALA A 61 -9.72 -15.67 -11.92
C ALA A 61 -8.70 -15.13 -10.89
N ILE A 62 -8.50 -15.82 -9.77
CA ILE A 62 -7.47 -15.42 -8.80
C ILE A 62 -6.10 -15.43 -9.46
N PHE A 63 -5.70 -16.54 -10.06
CA PHE A 63 -4.35 -16.68 -10.63
C PHE A 63 -4.04 -15.61 -11.68
N SER A 64 -5.01 -15.29 -12.56
CA SER A 64 -4.86 -14.21 -13.54
C SER A 64 -4.75 -12.83 -12.89
N THR A 65 -5.55 -12.54 -11.87
CA THR A 65 -5.43 -11.27 -11.12
C THR A 65 -4.09 -11.15 -10.39
N THR A 66 -3.57 -12.23 -9.81
CA THR A 66 -2.27 -12.23 -9.13
C THR A 66 -1.14 -11.99 -10.13
N ILE A 67 -1.17 -12.64 -11.30
CA ILE A 67 -0.18 -12.42 -12.37
C ILE A 67 -0.19 -10.97 -12.83
N ILE A 68 -1.37 -10.42 -13.10
CA ILE A 68 -1.55 -9.02 -13.46
C ILE A 68 -0.93 -8.11 -12.40
N PHE A 69 -1.21 -8.38 -11.12
CA PHE A 69 -0.65 -7.62 -10.00
C PHE A 69 0.88 -7.63 -9.98
N PHE A 70 1.50 -8.81 -10.18
CA PHE A 70 2.96 -8.93 -10.26
C PHE A 70 3.58 -8.24 -11.48
N ILE A 71 2.88 -8.21 -12.62
CA ILE A 71 3.36 -7.49 -13.82
C ILE A 71 3.32 -5.98 -13.60
N PHE A 72 2.30 -5.48 -12.89
CA PHE A 72 2.15 -4.05 -12.63
C PHE A 72 3.00 -3.57 -11.44
N ALA A 73 3.26 -4.42 -10.45
CA ALA A 73 4.17 -4.14 -9.35
C ALA A 73 5.62 -4.25 -9.84
N ASN A 74 6.21 -3.14 -10.27
CA ASN A 74 7.63 -3.07 -10.54
C ASN A 74 8.32 -1.96 -9.76
N LYS A 75 9.61 -2.15 -9.47
CA LYS A 75 10.43 -1.08 -8.93
C LYS A 75 10.51 0.05 -9.98
N PRO A 76 10.53 1.33 -9.56
CA PRO A 76 10.75 2.43 -10.48
C PRO A 76 12.10 2.28 -11.20
N SER A 77 12.16 2.70 -12.46
CA SER A 77 13.39 2.66 -13.25
C SER A 77 14.49 3.53 -12.65
N GLU A 78 15.74 3.19 -12.96
CA GLU A 78 16.90 3.99 -12.57
C GLU A 78 16.83 5.43 -13.11
N GLU A 79 16.30 5.62 -14.32
CA GLU A 79 16.09 6.95 -14.91
C GLU A 79 15.17 7.82 -14.05
N PHE A 80 14.05 7.26 -13.57
CA PHE A 80 13.13 7.99 -12.70
C PHE A 80 13.77 8.30 -11.33
N ILE A 81 14.52 7.34 -10.78
CA ILE A 81 15.27 7.53 -9.54
C ILE A 81 16.31 8.66 -9.70
N ASN A 82 17.03 8.68 -10.82
CA ASN A 82 18.03 9.70 -11.10
C ASN A 82 17.39 11.08 -11.33
N PHE A 83 16.25 11.13 -12.02
CA PHE A 83 15.46 12.37 -12.14
C PHE A 83 15.05 12.94 -10.78
N LEU A 84 14.59 12.10 -9.84
CA LEU A 84 14.23 12.54 -8.50
C LEU A 84 15.43 13.10 -7.72
N LYS A 85 16.61 12.47 -7.88
CA LYS A 85 17.87 12.94 -7.29
C LYS A 85 18.31 14.28 -7.87
N GLU A 86 18.37 14.40 -9.19
CA GLU A 86 18.79 15.63 -9.88
C GLU A 86 17.92 16.83 -9.54
N LYS A 87 16.61 16.60 -9.37
CA LYS A 87 15.66 17.66 -9.02
C LYS A 87 15.64 18.01 -7.53
N ASN A 88 16.48 17.39 -6.70
CA ASN A 88 16.48 17.56 -5.24
C ASN A 88 15.07 17.43 -4.64
N ILE A 89 14.22 16.58 -5.23
CA ILE A 89 12.85 16.38 -4.75
C ILE A 89 12.89 15.64 -3.41
N ILE A 90 13.92 14.82 -3.19
CA ILE A 90 14.07 13.92 -2.05
C ILE A 90 15.56 13.73 -1.70
N ASN A 91 15.88 13.63 -0.40
CA ASN A 91 17.16 13.13 0.13
C ASN A 91 17.39 11.65 -0.28
N GLN A 92 18.63 11.30 -0.67
CA GLN A 92 19.08 9.93 -0.99
C GLN A 92 18.70 8.87 0.07
N GLU A 93 18.69 9.23 1.35
CA GLU A 93 18.35 8.37 2.49
C GLU A 93 16.85 8.07 2.59
N TYR A 94 16.00 9.03 2.22
CA TYR A 94 14.56 8.82 2.17
C TYR A 94 14.14 8.08 0.89
N LEU A 95 14.83 8.36 -0.22
CA LEU A 95 14.66 7.62 -1.47
C LEU A 95 15.04 6.14 -1.30
N SER A 96 16.15 5.85 -0.61
CA SER A 96 16.55 4.46 -0.32
C SER A 96 15.54 3.78 0.61
N ALA A 97 15.03 4.46 1.64
CA ALA A 97 13.99 3.92 2.50
C ALA A 97 12.67 3.62 1.74
N TYR A 98 12.25 4.50 0.84
CA TYR A 98 11.04 4.30 0.02
C TYR A 98 11.20 3.11 -0.95
N LEU A 99 12.37 2.96 -1.56
CA LEU A 99 12.67 1.87 -2.51
C LEU A 99 12.95 0.52 -1.85
N ASN A 100 13.45 0.53 -0.61
CA ASN A 100 13.82 -0.67 0.15
C ASN A 100 12.72 -1.12 1.12
N ASN A 101 11.73 -0.27 1.43
CA ASN A 101 10.58 -0.70 2.21
C ASN A 101 9.66 -1.59 1.36
N ASP A 102 9.75 -2.90 1.60
CA ASP A 102 8.81 -3.92 1.10
C ASP A 102 7.34 -3.66 1.48
N SER A 103 7.08 -2.69 2.36
CA SER A 103 5.77 -2.48 2.98
C SER A 103 4.73 -1.78 2.10
N SER A 104 5.04 -1.40 0.86
CA SER A 104 4.04 -0.80 -0.04
C SER A 104 4.18 -1.27 -1.48
N LEU A 105 4.07 -2.59 -1.69
CA LEU A 105 3.84 -3.17 -3.01
C LEU A 105 2.70 -2.48 -3.79
N ILE A 106 1.76 -1.84 -3.08
CA ILE A 106 0.66 -1.04 -3.61
C ILE A 106 1.15 0.28 -4.24
N ASP A 107 2.13 0.95 -3.63
CA ASP A 107 2.62 2.23 -4.12
C ASP A 107 3.48 2.06 -5.39
N THR A 108 3.97 0.85 -5.66
CA THR A 108 4.80 0.54 -6.84
C THR A 108 4.02 0.03 -8.06
N LEU A 109 2.72 -0.26 -7.92
CA LEU A 109 1.86 -0.81 -8.99
C LEU A 109 1.75 0.07 -10.25
N GLY A 110 1.89 1.38 -10.12
CA GLY A 110 1.82 2.25 -11.29
C GLY A 110 3.12 2.29 -12.10
N PHE A 111 4.25 1.88 -11.52
CA PHE A 111 5.53 1.88 -12.21
C PHE A 111 5.63 0.81 -13.29
N GLY A 112 5.13 -0.41 -13.06
CA GLY A 112 5.09 -1.44 -14.10
C GLY A 112 4.21 -1.03 -15.29
N TYR A 113 3.08 -0.36 -15.04
CA TYR A 113 2.25 0.20 -16.12
C TYR A 113 3.01 1.27 -16.93
N CYS A 114 3.70 2.18 -16.22
CA CYS A 114 4.51 3.22 -16.84
C CYS A 114 5.65 2.63 -17.68
N GLU A 115 6.34 1.61 -17.19
CA GLU A 115 7.45 0.97 -17.88
C GLU A 115 7.02 0.30 -19.19
N ILE A 116 5.88 -0.42 -19.20
CA ILE A 116 5.30 -0.99 -20.43
C ILE A 116 5.03 0.09 -21.48
N LYS A 117 4.79 1.34 -21.04
CA LYS A 117 4.55 2.50 -21.90
C LYS A 117 5.79 3.37 -22.09
N ASN A 118 6.99 2.90 -21.73
CA ASN A 118 8.24 3.66 -21.76
C ASN A 118 8.10 5.04 -21.09
N TYR A 119 7.43 5.07 -19.93
CA TYR A 119 7.15 6.27 -19.13
C TYR A 119 6.42 7.40 -19.88
N ASN A 120 5.75 7.06 -20.98
CA ASN A 120 5.04 8.02 -21.82
C ASN A 120 3.52 7.93 -21.67
N GLY A 121 2.86 9.00 -22.11
CA GLY A 121 1.41 9.09 -22.15
C GLY A 121 0.79 9.76 -20.92
N LYS A 122 -0.42 10.29 -21.13
CA LYS A 122 -1.12 11.14 -20.16
C LYS A 122 -1.28 10.46 -18.78
N VAL A 123 -1.65 9.19 -18.78
CA VAL A 123 -1.91 8.41 -17.57
C VAL A 123 -0.64 8.22 -16.74
N CYS A 124 0.47 7.85 -17.38
CA CYS A 124 1.74 7.69 -16.68
C CYS A 124 2.21 9.04 -16.11
N ASN A 125 2.15 10.11 -16.91
CA ASN A 125 2.52 11.45 -16.47
C ASN A 125 1.71 11.94 -15.26
N GLU A 126 0.39 11.69 -15.23
CA GLU A 126 -0.44 12.00 -14.08
C GLU A 126 -0.08 11.18 -12.84
N TYR A 127 0.21 9.88 -13.02
CA TYR A 127 0.66 9.00 -11.93
C TYR A 127 1.99 9.46 -11.34
N LEU A 128 3.00 9.72 -12.18
CA LEU A 128 4.31 10.19 -11.71
C LEU A 128 4.21 11.52 -10.95
N LYS A 129 3.37 12.46 -11.42
CA LYS A 129 3.09 13.71 -10.69
C LYS A 129 2.50 13.46 -9.30
N TYR A 130 1.57 12.51 -9.19
CA TYR A 130 0.98 12.13 -7.91
C TYR A 130 2.02 11.52 -6.96
N VAL A 131 2.84 10.60 -7.46
CA VAL A 131 3.91 9.96 -6.66
C VAL A 131 4.90 11.01 -6.14
N ILE A 132 5.34 11.92 -7.02
CA ILE A 132 6.23 13.03 -6.65
C ILE A 132 5.60 13.88 -5.54
N ALA A 133 4.32 14.27 -5.68
CA ALA A 133 3.64 15.07 -4.68
C ALA A 133 3.51 14.35 -3.32
N LYS A 134 3.21 13.05 -3.34
CA LYS A 134 3.14 12.21 -2.12
C LYS A 134 4.50 12.17 -1.42
N LEU A 135 5.57 11.88 -2.18
CA LEU A 135 6.93 11.81 -1.66
C LEU A 135 7.41 13.14 -1.08
N GLN A 136 7.12 14.26 -1.75
CA GLN A 136 7.46 15.60 -1.24
C GLN A 136 6.75 15.90 0.09
N LYS A 137 5.46 15.55 0.18
CA LYS A 137 4.67 15.80 1.39
C LYS A 137 5.21 15.00 2.58
N GLU A 138 5.45 13.70 2.40
CA GLU A 138 5.97 12.86 3.48
C GLU A 138 7.39 13.30 3.90
N HIS A 139 8.24 13.69 2.95
CA HIS A 139 9.55 14.24 3.26
C HIS A 139 9.46 15.52 4.11
N GLN A 140 8.59 16.46 3.74
CA GLN A 140 8.38 17.69 4.52
C GLN A 140 7.81 17.42 5.92
N GLU A 141 6.89 16.47 6.06
CA GLU A 141 6.34 16.10 7.37
C GLU A 141 7.40 15.47 8.28
N ASN A 142 8.29 14.65 7.72
CA ASN A 142 9.40 14.05 8.47
C ASN A 142 10.43 15.09 8.91
N LEU A 143 10.79 16.03 8.02
CA LEU A 143 11.68 17.14 8.38
C LEU A 143 11.10 18.00 9.52
N LYS A 144 9.79 18.26 9.50
CA LYS A 144 9.11 18.98 10.60
C LYS A 144 9.19 18.22 11.92
N LYS A 145 8.89 16.91 11.91
CA LYS A 145 8.98 16.07 13.11
C LYS A 145 10.41 16.01 13.68
N GLU A 146 11.41 16.00 12.80
CA GLU A 146 12.81 15.98 13.21
C GLU A 146 13.24 17.32 13.82
N GLN A 147 12.81 18.44 13.23
CA GLN A 147 13.02 19.78 13.78
C GLN A 147 12.33 19.96 15.14
N GLU A 148 11.10 19.46 15.30
CA GLU A 148 10.37 19.48 16.58
C GLU A 148 11.13 18.70 17.66
N LYS A 149 11.62 17.49 17.35
CA LYS A 149 12.45 16.69 18.26
C LYS A 149 13.75 17.39 18.64
N LEU A 150 14.40 18.07 17.69
CA LEU A 150 15.63 18.83 17.93
C LEU A 150 15.37 20.04 18.84
N GLN A 151 14.29 20.78 18.61
CA GLN A 151 13.89 21.89 19.49
C GLN A 151 13.55 21.40 20.90
N GLU A 152 12.88 20.28 21.04
CA GLU A 152 12.53 19.70 22.33
C GLU A 152 13.78 19.29 23.12
N LYS A 153 14.74 18.61 22.45
CA LYS A 153 16.06 18.29 23.04
C LYS A 153 16.84 19.53 23.44
N GLN A 154 16.84 20.59 22.62
CA GLN A 154 17.52 21.84 22.97
C GLN A 154 16.90 22.50 24.20
N LYS A 155 15.56 22.55 24.29
CA LYS A 155 14.86 23.08 25.48
C LYS A 155 15.19 22.29 26.73
N GLU A 156 15.27 20.97 26.62
CA GLU A 156 15.64 20.09 27.74
C GLU A 156 17.09 20.33 28.21
N GLN A 157 18.03 20.49 27.27
CA GLN A 157 19.42 20.85 27.57
C GLN A 157 19.56 22.23 28.22
N ILE A 158 18.78 23.22 27.77
CA ILE A 158 18.77 24.57 28.38
C ILE A 158 18.28 24.49 29.82
N LYS A 159 17.17 23.78 30.09
CA LYS A 159 16.66 23.58 31.46
C LYS A 159 17.67 22.87 32.36
N LEU A 160 18.40 21.90 31.84
CA LEU A 160 19.46 21.21 32.58
C LEU A 160 20.63 22.15 32.92
N LYS A 161 21.03 23.02 31.99
CA LYS A 161 22.08 24.04 32.23
C LYS A 161 21.65 25.05 33.29
N GLU A 162 20.45 25.62 33.18
CA GLU A 162 19.92 26.57 34.18
C GLU A 162 19.86 25.94 35.58
N LYS A 163 19.46 24.66 35.67
CA LYS A 163 19.42 23.94 36.94
C LYS A 163 20.82 23.76 37.53
N ASN A 164 21.83 23.47 36.71
CA ASN A 164 23.21 23.30 37.15
C ASN A 164 23.83 24.64 37.59
N GLU A 165 23.60 25.73 36.85
CA GLU A 165 24.06 27.08 37.25
C GLU A 165 23.44 27.51 38.59
N ASN A 166 22.15 27.23 38.82
CA ASN A 166 21.52 27.52 40.10
C ASN A 166 22.14 26.72 41.26
N ILE A 167 22.53 25.46 41.01
CA ILE A 167 23.21 24.63 42.02
C ILE A 167 24.63 25.16 42.29
N GLU A 168 25.39 25.54 41.26
CA GLU A 168 26.72 26.15 41.45
C GLU A 168 26.67 27.47 42.22
N ASN A 169 25.67 28.32 41.94
CA ASN A 169 25.46 29.56 42.70
C ASN A 169 25.15 29.28 44.17
N LEU A 170 24.27 28.32 44.46
CA LEU A 170 23.99 27.89 45.83
C LEU A 170 25.25 27.38 46.54
N ILE A 171 26.06 26.54 45.89
CA ILE A 171 27.30 26.00 46.46
C ILE A 171 28.30 27.13 46.76
N ASN A 172 28.45 28.09 45.86
CA ASN A 172 29.35 29.24 46.04
C ASN A 172 28.91 30.16 47.18
N ASP A 173 27.61 30.35 47.38
CA ASP A 173 27.07 31.11 48.51
C ASP A 173 27.31 30.38 49.85
N TYR A 174 27.14 29.05 49.88
CA TYR A 174 27.45 28.25 51.07
C TYR A 174 28.95 28.18 51.40
N SER A 175 29.83 28.27 50.39
CA SER A 175 31.28 28.25 50.58
C SER A 175 31.87 29.59 51.04
N LYS A 176 31.11 30.68 50.96
CA LYS A 176 31.55 32.04 51.34
C LYS A 176 31.11 32.47 52.74
N ASN A 177 30.22 31.70 53.38
CA ASN A 177 29.85 31.81 54.79
C ASN A 177 30.64 30.81 55.64
#